data_AF-A0A935IZ12-F1
#
_entry.id   AF-A0A935IZ12-F1
#
_cell.length_a   1.000
_cell.length_b   1.000
_cell.length_c   1.000
_cell.angle_alpha   90.00
_cell.angle_beta   90.00
_cell.angle_gamma   90.00
#
_symmetry.space_group_name_H-M   'P 1'
#
loop_
_entity.id
_entity.type
_entity.pdbx_description
1 polymer ?
#
loop_
_entity_poly.entity_id
_entity_poly.type
_entity_poly.pdbx_seq_one_letter_code
_entity_poly.pdbx_strand_id
1 'polypeptide(L)'
;MKKTKTILLAMTVLLALWVSACGGSAAPATQAAVPPVVEVVPTQAIVVEAAPVEPLATVQTFAPACQVAASCAAPAVKDTVAAERYCVEKVPYENILVDEGVIFEVLDPSKLTCVDNGTMVDGKHVVECHGTESWASQVKFTNTACSANSLATGTGQCQEGLGYDAANNCCAPLTAGDAGSVTITVNMGECPN
;
A
#
# COMPACT_ATOMS: atom_id res chain seq x y z
N MET A 1 3.17 38.55 36.97
CA MET A 1 4.33 39.48 37.09
C MET A 1 5.48 38.94 36.24
N LYS A 2 6.35 39.80 35.63
CA LYS A 2 7.58 39.47 34.84
C LYS A 2 7.33 38.54 33.61
N LYS A 3 7.45 38.89 32.32
CA LYS A 3 8.40 39.70 31.48
C LYS A 3 9.79 39.07 31.23
N THR A 4 10.31 39.30 30.00
CA THR A 4 11.66 38.96 29.45
C THR A 4 11.88 37.46 29.23
N LYS A 5 12.34 36.94 28.08
CA LYS A 5 12.79 37.45 26.74
C LYS A 5 12.30 36.42 25.67
N THR A 6 12.23 36.63 24.35
CA THR A 6 12.71 37.65 23.39
C THR A 6 14.19 37.56 22.97
N ILE A 7 14.48 36.82 21.89
CA ILE A 7 15.74 36.82 21.11
C ILE A 7 15.38 37.05 19.63
N LEU A 8 16.24 37.78 18.90
CA LEU A 8 16.09 38.22 17.51
C LEU A 8 17.43 38.02 16.77
N LEU A 9 17.46 38.34 15.46
CA LEU A 9 18.56 38.16 14.49
C LEU A 9 18.75 36.70 14.05
N ALA A 10 18.70 36.27 12.78
CA ALA A 10 18.82 36.87 11.44
C ALA A 10 20.24 36.87 10.81
N MET A 11 20.38 36.05 9.77
CA MET A 11 21.26 36.21 8.60
C MET A 11 20.43 35.72 7.39
N THR A 12 20.07 36.57 6.41
CA THR A 12 20.88 36.97 5.24
C THR A 12 21.47 35.77 4.51
N VAL A 13 20.82 35.27 3.45
CA VAL A 13 20.99 35.76 2.06
C VAL A 13 22.44 35.60 1.58
N LEU A 14 22.72 34.48 0.90
CA LEU A 14 23.68 34.36 -0.22
C LEU A 14 23.83 32.89 -0.67
N LEU A 15 23.24 32.53 -1.81
CA LEU A 15 24.02 32.11 -2.99
C LEU A 15 23.10 32.11 -4.22
N ALA A 16 23.64 32.55 -5.35
CA ALA A 16 23.01 32.51 -6.66
C ALA A 16 23.93 31.78 -7.65
N LEU A 17 23.47 31.61 -8.89
CA LEU A 17 24.27 31.22 -10.06
C LEU A 17 24.90 29.81 -10.00
N TRP A 18 24.35 28.89 -10.79
CA TRP A 18 25.16 28.10 -11.70
C TRP A 18 24.50 28.09 -13.07
N VAL A 19 25.23 28.57 -14.09
CA VAL A 19 24.80 28.61 -15.48
C VAL A 19 25.90 28.00 -16.33
N SER A 20 25.59 26.86 -16.95
CA SER A 20 26.41 26.19 -17.97
C SER A 20 25.43 25.34 -18.80
N ALA A 21 24.92 25.77 -19.95
CA ALA A 21 25.63 26.27 -21.13
C ALA A 21 26.61 25.23 -21.69
N CYS A 22 26.10 24.39 -22.59
CA CYS A 22 26.88 23.66 -23.57
C CYS A 22 26.06 23.60 -24.86
N GLY A 23 26.64 24.02 -25.98
CA GLY A 23 25.95 24.14 -27.25
C GLY A 23 26.93 24.07 -28.42
N GLY A 24 26.39 23.90 -29.62
CA GLY A 24 27.16 23.60 -30.82
C GLY A 24 27.40 22.11 -31.03
N SER A 25 27.59 21.62 -32.26
CA SER A 25 27.52 22.33 -33.55
C SER A 25 27.11 21.37 -34.66
N ALA A 26 26.38 21.87 -35.66
CA ALA A 26 26.17 21.15 -36.90
C ALA A 26 27.45 21.16 -37.75
N ALA A 27 27.71 20.06 -38.47
CA ALA A 27 28.78 19.96 -39.45
C ALA A 27 28.22 19.34 -40.75
N PRO A 28 28.11 20.11 -41.85
CA PRO A 28 27.59 19.59 -43.12
C PRO A 28 28.71 19.14 -44.08
N ALA A 29 28.35 18.20 -44.95
CA ALA A 29 28.95 17.91 -46.25
C ALA A 29 30.44 17.50 -46.33
N THR A 30 30.67 16.33 -46.95
CA THR A 30 31.75 16.17 -47.94
C THR A 30 31.21 15.30 -49.08
N GLN A 31 31.69 15.50 -50.30
CA GLN A 31 31.02 15.06 -51.53
C GLN A 31 31.86 14.06 -52.34
N ALA A 32 31.17 13.25 -53.15
CA ALA A 32 31.64 12.57 -54.36
C ALA A 32 32.79 11.53 -54.27
N ALA A 33 32.42 10.28 -54.56
CA ALA A 33 33.20 9.41 -55.44
C ALA A 33 32.20 8.58 -56.28
N VAL A 34 32.34 8.59 -57.62
CA VAL A 34 31.47 7.84 -58.55
C VAL A 34 32.32 6.93 -59.43
N PRO A 35 32.06 5.62 -59.39
CA PRO A 35 32.27 4.77 -60.57
C PRO A 35 31.12 3.74 -60.75
N PRO A 36 31.13 3.00 -61.86
CA PRO A 36 30.58 3.40 -63.15
C PRO A 36 29.14 2.88 -63.36
N VAL A 37 28.46 3.34 -64.41
CA VAL A 37 27.20 2.75 -64.86
C VAL A 37 27.45 1.31 -65.34
N VAL A 38 26.73 0.36 -64.76
CA VAL A 38 26.56 -0.99 -65.31
C VAL A 38 25.14 -1.10 -65.84
N GLU A 39 25.01 -1.34 -67.14
CA GLU A 39 23.72 -1.52 -67.82
C GLU A 39 23.17 -2.91 -67.51
N VAL A 40 22.10 -2.99 -66.72
CA VAL A 40 21.47 -4.27 -66.33
C VAL A 40 20.06 -4.32 -66.91
N VAL A 41 19.81 -5.37 -67.69
CA VAL A 41 18.54 -5.65 -68.38
C VAL A 41 17.36 -5.63 -67.40
N PRO A 42 16.20 -5.02 -67.75
CA PRO A 42 15.04 -4.94 -66.86
C PRO A 42 14.45 -6.32 -66.58
N THR A 43 14.89 -6.92 -65.47
CA THR A 43 14.26 -8.11 -64.89
C THR A 43 12.91 -7.69 -64.33
N GLN A 44 11.83 -8.35 -64.75
CA GLN A 44 10.48 -8.00 -64.31
C GLN A 44 10.35 -8.23 -62.79
N ALA A 45 10.12 -7.16 -62.05
CA ALA A 45 9.92 -7.24 -60.61
C ALA A 45 8.59 -7.94 -60.31
N ILE A 46 8.66 -9.17 -59.81
CA ILE A 46 7.50 -9.83 -59.20
C ILE A 46 7.19 -9.03 -57.93
N VAL A 47 6.12 -8.24 -57.98
CA VAL A 47 5.59 -7.56 -56.79
C VAL A 47 4.97 -8.64 -55.90
N VAL A 48 5.77 -9.16 -54.97
CA VAL A 48 5.26 -9.96 -53.87
C VAL A 48 4.50 -9.01 -52.96
N GLU A 49 3.17 -9.05 -53.06
CA GLU A 49 2.29 -8.32 -52.16
C GLU A 49 2.55 -8.81 -50.72
N ALA A 50 3.16 -7.94 -49.91
CA ALA A 50 3.49 -8.28 -48.54
C ALA A 50 2.18 -8.44 -47.75
N ALA A 51 1.90 -9.67 -47.32
CA ALA A 51 0.72 -9.98 -46.53
C ALA A 51 0.63 -9.04 -45.30
N PRO A 52 -0.56 -8.56 -44.92
CA PRO A 52 -0.72 -7.68 -43.78
C PRO A 52 -0.10 -8.29 -42.53
N VAL A 53 0.93 -7.64 -41.99
CA VAL A 53 1.54 -8.04 -40.72
C VAL A 53 0.53 -7.69 -39.63
N GLU A 54 -0.18 -8.70 -39.13
CA GLU A 54 -1.02 -8.53 -37.95
C GLU A 54 -0.17 -7.94 -36.81
N PRO A 55 -0.64 -6.91 -36.11
CA PRO A 55 0.12 -6.29 -35.03
C PRO A 55 0.34 -7.33 -33.93
N LEU A 56 1.59 -7.75 -33.76
CA LEU A 56 2.03 -8.63 -32.67
C LEU A 56 1.47 -8.08 -31.36
N ALA A 57 0.56 -8.85 -30.74
CA ALA A 57 -0.10 -8.44 -29.51
C ALA A 57 0.97 -8.09 -28.47
N THR A 58 0.98 -6.84 -28.01
CA THR A 58 1.97 -6.36 -27.04
C THR A 58 1.75 -7.09 -25.72
N VAL A 59 2.58 -8.11 -25.48
CA VAL A 59 2.57 -8.88 -24.23
C VAL A 59 2.88 -7.92 -23.08
N GLN A 60 1.85 -7.53 -22.34
CA GLN A 60 1.98 -6.61 -21.23
C GLN A 60 2.80 -7.27 -20.11
N THR A 61 4.06 -6.86 -19.99
CA THR A 61 4.96 -7.33 -18.93
C THR A 61 4.60 -6.63 -17.63
N PHE A 62 3.76 -7.28 -16.82
CA PHE A 62 3.50 -6.86 -15.45
C PHE A 62 4.78 -6.95 -14.59
N ALA A 63 4.87 -6.11 -13.57
CA ALA A 63 5.91 -6.21 -12.55
C ALA A 63 5.79 -7.55 -11.79
N PRO A 64 6.90 -8.09 -11.25
CA PRO A 64 6.87 -9.35 -10.53
C PRO A 64 5.93 -9.27 -9.32
N ALA A 65 5.31 -10.39 -8.94
CA ALA A 65 4.62 -10.47 -7.66
C ALA A 65 5.61 -10.13 -6.53
N CYS A 66 5.18 -9.32 -5.57
CA CYS A 66 5.99 -9.04 -4.39
C CYS A 66 6.31 -10.36 -3.68
N GLN A 67 7.55 -10.51 -3.22
CA GLN A 67 7.80 -11.53 -2.20
C GLN A 67 6.93 -11.15 -1.00
N VAL A 68 5.97 -12.03 -0.67
CA VAL A 68 5.07 -11.83 0.47
C VAL A 68 5.97 -11.67 1.69
N ALA A 69 5.97 -10.46 2.27
CA ALA A 69 6.70 -10.22 3.50
C ALA A 69 6.17 -11.22 4.54
N ALA A 70 7.06 -11.93 5.24
CA ALA A 70 6.68 -12.96 6.19
C ALA A 70 5.84 -12.43 7.37
N SER A 71 5.69 -11.10 7.48
CA SER A 71 4.77 -10.38 8.34
C SER A 71 3.29 -10.45 7.90
N CYS A 72 2.96 -10.80 6.65
CA CYS A 72 1.56 -10.92 6.24
C CYS A 72 0.96 -12.27 6.67
N ALA A 73 0.48 -12.28 7.91
CA ALA A 73 -0.32 -13.34 8.50
C ALA A 73 -1.51 -12.74 9.27
N ALA A 74 -2.58 -13.51 9.45
CA ALA A 74 -3.69 -13.11 10.32
C ALA A 74 -3.20 -12.83 11.77
N PRO A 75 -3.71 -11.78 12.44
CA PRO A 75 -3.34 -11.46 13.82
C PRO A 75 -3.60 -12.62 14.80
N ALA A 76 -2.76 -12.76 15.84
CA ALA A 76 -2.86 -13.85 16.83
C ALA A 76 -3.92 -13.58 17.94
N VAL A 77 -5.07 -13.01 17.55
CA VAL A 77 -6.19 -12.65 18.43
C VAL A 77 -7.14 -13.86 18.58
N LYS A 78 -7.90 -13.93 19.68
CA LYS A 78 -8.79 -15.07 20.02
C LYS A 78 -10.18 -14.60 20.43
N ASP A 79 -11.18 -15.48 20.32
CA ASP A 79 -12.49 -15.30 20.94
C ASP A 79 -12.35 -15.03 22.44
N THR A 80 -13.15 -14.11 22.97
CA THR A 80 -13.00 -13.65 24.34
C THR A 80 -13.72 -14.54 25.35
N VAL A 81 -13.17 -14.68 26.56
CA VAL A 81 -13.70 -15.60 27.59
C VAL A 81 -14.12 -14.88 28.87
N ALA A 82 -15.10 -15.45 29.58
CA ALA A 82 -15.80 -14.81 30.69
C ALA A 82 -14.93 -14.32 31.87
N ALA A 83 -13.66 -14.73 31.94
CA ALA A 83 -12.69 -14.33 32.97
C ALA A 83 -11.78 -13.16 32.56
N GLU A 84 -11.78 -12.73 31.29
CA GLU A 84 -11.00 -11.60 30.77
C GLU A 84 -11.76 -10.27 30.87
N ARG A 85 -13.04 -10.34 31.29
CA ARG A 85 -13.99 -9.23 31.40
C ARG A 85 -13.99 -8.61 32.79
N TYR A 86 -14.27 -7.32 32.82
CA TYR A 86 -14.50 -6.54 34.04
C TYR A 86 -15.73 -5.64 33.85
N CYS A 87 -16.20 -5.00 34.93
CA CYS A 87 -17.39 -4.16 34.89
C CYS A 87 -17.15 -2.81 35.55
N VAL A 88 -17.61 -1.76 34.89
CA VAL A 88 -17.58 -0.37 35.37
C VAL A 88 -19.01 0.16 35.30
N GLU A 89 -19.57 0.59 36.43
CA GLU A 89 -20.93 1.15 36.53
C GLU A 89 -22.04 0.30 35.86
N LYS A 90 -21.95 -1.05 36.00
CA LYS A 90 -22.84 -2.05 35.37
C LYS A 90 -22.76 -2.15 33.84
N VAL A 91 -21.76 -1.52 33.22
CA VAL A 91 -21.38 -1.79 31.83
C VAL A 91 -20.23 -2.81 31.82
N PRO A 92 -20.32 -3.88 31.02
CA PRO A 92 -19.22 -4.82 30.80
C PRO A 92 -18.15 -4.25 29.86
N TYR A 93 -16.88 -4.50 30.21
CA TYR A 93 -15.67 -4.09 29.50
C TYR A 93 -14.73 -5.28 29.32
N GLU A 94 -13.91 -5.24 28.27
CA GLU A 94 -12.96 -6.27 27.91
C GLU A 94 -11.75 -5.68 27.16
N ASN A 95 -10.53 -6.15 27.50
CA ASN A 95 -9.28 -5.63 26.96
C ASN A 95 -8.60 -6.65 26.06
N ILE A 96 -8.59 -6.39 24.75
CA ILE A 96 -8.04 -7.27 23.72
C ILE A 96 -6.64 -6.78 23.36
N LEU A 97 -5.63 -7.64 23.54
CA LEU A 97 -4.24 -7.31 23.20
C LEU A 97 -3.93 -7.63 21.73
N VAL A 98 -3.53 -6.61 20.97
CA VAL A 98 -3.22 -6.74 19.53
C VAL A 98 -1.78 -6.32 19.22
N ASP A 99 -1.17 -6.97 18.23
CA ASP A 99 0.18 -6.63 17.77
C ASP A 99 0.23 -5.25 17.07
N GLU A 100 1.42 -4.64 17.05
CA GLU A 100 1.65 -3.39 16.30
C GLU A 100 1.32 -3.60 14.81
N GLY A 101 0.66 -2.61 14.20
CA GLY A 101 0.21 -2.70 12.81
C GLY A 101 -1.06 -3.52 12.60
N VAL A 102 -1.83 -3.85 13.65
CA VAL A 102 -3.18 -4.41 13.53
C VAL A 102 -4.23 -3.29 13.59
N ILE A 103 -5.17 -3.28 12.65
CA ILE A 103 -6.39 -2.46 12.70
C ILE A 103 -7.61 -3.35 13.00
N PHE A 104 -8.71 -2.75 13.45
CA PHE A 104 -9.94 -3.48 13.78
C PHE A 104 -11.22 -2.82 13.23
N GLU A 105 -12.24 -3.64 13.00
CA GLU A 105 -13.58 -3.27 12.55
C GLU A 105 -14.63 -4.02 13.38
N VAL A 106 -15.59 -3.29 13.97
CA VAL A 106 -16.72 -3.90 14.70
C VAL A 106 -17.88 -4.14 13.73
N LEU A 107 -18.24 -5.41 13.51
CA LEU A 107 -19.17 -5.80 12.43
C LEU A 107 -20.65 -5.51 12.78
N ASP A 108 -21.01 -5.51 14.06
CA ASP A 108 -22.24 -4.88 14.56
C ASP A 108 -21.88 -3.87 15.68
N PRO A 109 -21.73 -2.57 15.35
CA PRO A 109 -21.42 -1.52 16.31
C PRO A 109 -22.66 -1.01 17.08
N SER A 110 -23.86 -1.57 16.87
CA SER A 110 -25.09 -1.10 17.54
C SER A 110 -25.21 -1.55 19.00
N LYS A 111 -24.35 -2.48 19.43
CA LYS A 111 -24.33 -3.09 20.77
C LYS A 111 -22.94 -3.26 21.39
N LEU A 112 -21.88 -3.07 20.61
CA LEU A 112 -20.49 -3.14 21.02
C LEU A 112 -19.74 -1.92 20.47
N THR A 113 -18.98 -1.23 21.31
CA THR A 113 -18.02 -0.19 20.92
C THR A 113 -16.64 -0.68 21.30
N CYS A 114 -15.68 -0.58 20.38
CA CYS A 114 -14.27 -0.90 20.63
C CYS A 114 -13.41 0.31 20.25
N VAL A 115 -12.39 0.60 21.04
CA VAL A 115 -11.45 1.71 20.85
C VAL A 115 -10.02 1.24 21.13
N ASP A 116 -9.02 1.73 20.40
CA ASP A 116 -7.65 1.73 20.93
C ASP A 116 -7.61 2.74 22.08
N ASN A 117 -7.33 2.29 23.30
CA ASN A 117 -7.32 3.16 24.47
C ASN A 117 -5.97 3.89 24.67
N GLY A 118 -5.02 3.73 23.73
CA GLY A 118 -3.71 4.37 23.72
C GLY A 118 -2.69 3.73 24.67
N THR A 119 -3.00 2.57 25.27
CA THR A 119 -2.14 1.88 26.23
C THR A 119 -1.42 0.71 25.58
N MET A 120 -0.16 0.48 25.99
CA MET A 120 0.65 -0.67 25.60
C MET A 120 0.86 -1.62 26.78
N VAL A 121 0.62 -2.91 26.58
CA VAL A 121 0.87 -3.99 27.55
C VAL A 121 1.67 -5.10 26.86
N ASP A 122 2.80 -5.49 27.43
CA ASP A 122 3.71 -6.53 26.88
C ASP A 122 4.08 -6.36 25.39
N GLY A 123 4.15 -5.11 24.93
CA GLY A 123 4.46 -4.74 23.53
C GLY A 123 3.26 -4.77 22.57
N LYS A 124 2.05 -5.01 23.08
CA LYS A 124 0.78 -5.01 22.33
C LYS A 124 -0.07 -3.80 22.66
N HIS A 125 -0.81 -3.28 21.68
CA HIS A 125 -1.87 -2.28 21.89
C HIS A 125 -3.04 -2.90 22.64
N VAL A 126 -3.72 -2.10 23.48
CA VAL A 126 -4.95 -2.50 24.16
C VAL A 126 -6.16 -1.94 23.41
N VAL A 127 -6.90 -2.81 22.74
CA VAL A 127 -8.24 -2.50 22.21
C VAL A 127 -9.26 -2.78 23.31
N GLU A 128 -9.84 -1.72 23.84
CA GLU A 128 -10.87 -1.76 24.89
C GLU A 128 -12.24 -1.82 24.23
N CYS A 129 -12.98 -2.90 24.50
CA CYS A 129 -14.35 -3.11 24.02
C CYS A 129 -15.34 -3.05 25.19
N HIS A 130 -16.47 -2.37 24.99
CA HIS A 130 -17.58 -2.28 25.95
C HIS A 130 -18.93 -2.28 25.23
N GLY A 131 -20.00 -2.72 25.91
CA GLY A 131 -21.26 -2.98 25.22
C GLY A 131 -22.46 -3.27 26.11
N THR A 132 -23.49 -3.85 25.51
CA THR A 132 -24.72 -4.27 26.21
C THR A 132 -24.51 -5.62 26.92
N GLU A 133 -25.04 -5.76 28.14
CA GLU A 133 -25.03 -7.04 28.85
C GLU A 133 -25.72 -8.17 28.06
N SER A 134 -25.22 -9.40 28.24
CA SER A 134 -25.64 -10.63 27.56
C SER A 134 -25.66 -10.54 26.02
N TRP A 135 -24.91 -9.59 25.43
CA TRP A 135 -24.67 -9.51 23.99
C TRP A 135 -23.32 -10.12 23.59
N ALA A 136 -23.23 -10.57 22.33
CA ALA A 136 -21.99 -10.90 21.67
C ALA A 136 -21.99 -10.32 20.24
N SER A 137 -20.89 -9.67 19.86
CA SER A 137 -20.70 -9.11 18.51
C SER A 137 -19.37 -9.62 17.93
N GLN A 138 -19.19 -9.48 16.62
CA GLN A 138 -17.96 -9.87 15.93
C GLN A 138 -17.07 -8.67 15.68
N VAL A 139 -15.77 -8.84 15.90
CA VAL A 139 -14.74 -7.84 15.61
C VAL A 139 -13.70 -8.48 14.69
N LYS A 140 -13.50 -7.87 13.52
CA LYS A 140 -12.51 -8.27 12.53
C LYS A 140 -11.22 -7.48 12.77
N PHE A 141 -10.14 -8.20 13.05
CA PHE A 141 -8.79 -7.67 13.19
C PHE A 141 -7.99 -7.99 11.92
N THR A 142 -7.39 -6.97 11.31
CA THR A 142 -6.64 -7.10 10.05
C THR A 142 -5.23 -6.58 10.22
N ASN A 143 -4.26 -7.36 9.77
CA ASN A 143 -2.86 -6.98 9.74
C ASN A 143 -2.59 -5.99 8.59
N THR A 144 -2.14 -4.78 8.90
CA THR A 144 -1.88 -3.73 7.90
C THR A 144 -0.73 -4.06 6.95
N ALA A 145 0.19 -4.98 7.30
CA ALA A 145 1.19 -5.50 6.37
C ALA A 145 0.60 -6.37 5.25
N CYS A 146 -0.68 -6.76 5.36
CA CYS A 146 -1.46 -7.35 4.28
C CYS A 146 -2.38 -6.34 3.56
N SER A 147 -2.41 -5.07 4.00
CA SER A 147 -3.29 -4.04 3.44
C SER A 147 -2.59 -3.22 2.37
N ALA A 148 -3.31 -2.88 1.30
CA ALA A 148 -2.77 -2.18 0.13
C ALA A 148 -2.65 -0.65 0.30
N ASN A 149 -2.62 -0.14 1.53
CA ASN A 149 -2.77 1.30 1.80
C ASN A 149 -1.62 2.17 1.24
N SER A 150 -0.53 1.54 0.78
CA SER A 150 0.61 2.16 0.08
C SER A 150 0.72 1.81 -1.42
N LEU A 151 -0.14 0.94 -1.96
CA LEU A 151 -0.04 0.43 -3.33
C LEU A 151 -0.73 1.37 -4.33
N ALA A 152 -0.06 1.64 -5.46
CA ALA A 152 -0.64 2.40 -6.55
C ALA A 152 -1.59 1.55 -7.40
N THR A 153 -2.84 1.99 -7.53
CA THR A 153 -3.86 1.41 -8.42
C THR A 153 -3.81 2.04 -9.81
N GLY A 154 -4.31 1.32 -10.82
CA GLY A 154 -4.54 1.88 -12.17
C GLY A 154 -3.30 2.24 -12.98
N THR A 155 -2.08 1.94 -12.52
CA THR A 155 -0.82 2.32 -13.20
C THR A 155 -0.50 1.47 -14.43
N GLY A 156 -1.22 0.39 -14.68
CA GLY A 156 -0.93 -0.59 -15.74
C GLY A 156 0.30 -1.47 -15.48
N GLN A 157 0.99 -1.31 -14.35
CA GLN A 157 2.17 -2.09 -13.98
C GLN A 157 1.80 -3.47 -13.39
N CYS A 158 0.56 -3.63 -12.91
CA CYS A 158 0.05 -4.83 -12.26
C CYS A 158 -1.25 -5.30 -12.90
N GLN A 159 -1.58 -6.58 -12.72
CA GLN A 159 -2.87 -7.14 -13.14
C GLN A 159 -4.02 -6.55 -12.33
N GLU A 160 -5.23 -6.61 -12.89
CA GLU A 160 -6.45 -6.19 -12.18
C GLU A 160 -6.61 -6.97 -10.86
N GLY A 161 -7.00 -6.27 -9.78
CA GLY A 161 -7.01 -6.80 -8.41
C GLY A 161 -5.67 -6.71 -7.67
N LEU A 162 -4.57 -6.37 -8.34
CA LEU A 162 -3.25 -6.10 -7.74
C LEU A 162 -2.89 -4.61 -7.81
N GLY A 163 -2.11 -4.14 -6.85
CA GLY A 163 -1.54 -2.79 -6.79
C GLY A 163 -0.02 -2.81 -6.85
N TYR A 164 0.56 -1.73 -7.36
CA TYR A 164 2.00 -1.60 -7.52
C TYR A 164 2.66 -0.98 -6.27
N ASP A 165 3.59 -1.72 -5.66
CA ASP A 165 4.48 -1.21 -4.62
C ASP A 165 5.66 -0.49 -5.28
N ALA A 166 5.71 0.84 -5.13
CA ALA A 166 6.78 1.67 -5.67
C ALA A 166 8.10 1.60 -4.88
N ALA A 167 8.08 1.12 -3.63
CA ALA A 167 9.30 0.90 -2.84
C ALA A 167 9.94 -0.44 -3.23
N ASN A 168 9.14 -1.51 -3.32
CA ASN A 168 9.62 -2.86 -3.62
C ASN A 168 9.56 -3.24 -5.13
N ASN A 169 9.06 -2.33 -5.98
CA ASN A 169 9.00 -2.46 -7.45
C ASN A 169 8.23 -3.70 -7.95
N CYS A 170 7.13 -4.04 -7.27
CA CYS A 170 6.43 -5.31 -7.42
C CYS A 170 4.90 -5.16 -7.28
N CYS A 171 4.16 -6.24 -7.56
CA CYS A 171 2.71 -6.29 -7.45
C CYS A 171 2.24 -7.06 -6.21
N ALA A 172 1.40 -6.45 -5.39
CA ALA A 172 0.77 -7.08 -4.22
C ALA A 172 -0.76 -6.98 -4.29
N PRO A 173 -1.52 -7.83 -3.57
CA PRO A 173 -2.99 -7.79 -3.57
C PRO A 173 -3.55 -6.44 -3.10
N LEU A 174 -4.61 -5.93 -3.75
CA LEU A 174 -5.28 -4.69 -3.33
C LEU A 174 -6.06 -4.80 -2.01
N THR A 175 -6.30 -6.02 -1.54
CA THR A 175 -6.79 -6.30 -0.20
C THR A 175 -6.14 -7.59 0.31
N ALA A 176 -6.06 -7.74 1.63
CA ALA A 176 -5.62 -8.98 2.28
C ALA A 176 -6.54 -10.19 2.00
N GLY A 177 -7.71 -9.97 1.38
CA GLY A 177 -8.89 -10.81 1.58
C GLY A 177 -9.12 -11.02 3.09
N ASP A 178 -9.52 -12.24 3.44
CA ASP A 178 -9.50 -12.69 4.84
C ASP A 178 -8.17 -13.34 5.25
N ALA A 179 -7.22 -13.55 4.33
CA ALA A 179 -5.95 -14.24 4.61
C ALA A 179 -5.03 -13.48 5.59
N GLY A 180 -5.12 -12.14 5.59
CA GLY A 180 -4.46 -11.26 6.57
C GLY A 180 -5.34 -10.83 7.74
N SER A 181 -6.47 -11.51 7.97
CA SER A 181 -7.48 -11.11 8.97
C SER A 181 -7.88 -12.26 9.88
N VAL A 182 -8.35 -11.93 11.08
CA VAL A 182 -9.09 -12.84 11.97
C VAL A 182 -10.37 -12.14 12.43
N THR A 183 -11.51 -12.83 12.40
CA THR A 183 -12.74 -12.36 13.03
C THR A 183 -12.94 -13.15 14.31
N ILE A 184 -13.08 -12.45 15.43
CA ILE A 184 -13.37 -13.06 16.74
C ILE A 184 -14.75 -12.65 17.22
N THR A 185 -15.29 -13.43 18.15
CA THR A 185 -16.47 -13.11 18.94
C THR A 185 -16.04 -12.42 20.23
N VAL A 186 -16.57 -11.22 20.45
CA VAL A 186 -16.42 -10.47 21.71
C VAL A 186 -17.74 -10.61 22.47
N ASN A 187 -17.71 -11.31 23.60
CA ASN A 187 -18.90 -11.69 24.37
C ASN A 187 -18.95 -10.91 25.68
N MET A 188 -19.85 -9.94 25.80
CA MET A 188 -19.92 -9.03 26.95
C MET A 188 -20.41 -9.73 28.22
N GLY A 189 -21.36 -10.67 28.12
CA GLY A 189 -21.97 -11.35 29.27
C GLY A 189 -22.60 -10.38 30.28
N GLU A 190 -22.72 -10.82 31.54
CA GLU A 190 -23.43 -10.09 32.59
C GLU A 190 -22.47 -9.59 33.68
N CYS A 191 -22.73 -8.40 34.21
CA CYS A 191 -22.02 -7.87 35.34
C CYS A 191 -22.55 -8.47 36.65
N PRO A 192 -21.67 -8.76 37.64
CA PRO A 192 -22.10 -9.28 38.94
C PRO A 192 -23.05 -8.30 39.65
N ASN A 193 -24.04 -8.84 40.35
CA ASN A 193 -25.11 -8.09 41.03
C ASN A 193 -24.62 -7.31 42.25
#